data_AF-A0A445AQT7-F1
#
_entry.id   AF-A0A445AQT7-F1
#
_cell.length_a   1.000
_cell.length_b   1.000
_cell.length_c   1.000
_cell.angle_alpha   90.00
_cell.angle_beta   90.00
_cell.angle_gamma   90.00
#
_symmetry.space_group_name_H-M   'P 1'
#
loop_
_entity.id
_entity.type
_entity.pdbx_description
1 polymer ?
#
loop_
_entity_poly.entity_id
_entity_poly.type
_entity_poly.pdbx_seq_one_letter_code
_entity_poly.pdbx_strand_id
1 'polypeptide(L)'
;MDEKFDTADKKVLVDIVKLAQKRGLKGELGEWKEFLNSHDKKFGAGVSDPSKRSHEILAAFLKTFSNEDDLKFFDNILRHHSNQYLLDQLKDNSHDSPYQSLVQLTLQHPLYPLDYSFPSIDEGWIILNLRKKKIMKSTEMFAVDCEMVLCEDGTEALVKVCVVDHNLEVKLNELVKPEKEIVDYRTEITGVSSQDLEAVTCSLSDIQTVLGYEVRKDGAPHNCLDDARAAMKLFLARIKHGVDKDFPVQLQEPVSESEMAKLLLHKIPITVNSETLDKVLPGDYTIEVKPSKKAGQGNKYSAFAIFKNPVEAHNAYECIQGTELKDSNGIPQKLVKFQLDTGMTASIFVRKMMTREPRDSVALKRGLQTDDEVHVSKKSKCDNDTQLKEIEALNERLKESESEIESLREQLKQKDLDIESLRVESSKKDFEINMLNKMVASIKKRARK
;
A
#
# COMPACT_ATOMS: atom_id res chain seq x y z
N MET A 1 -0.98 23.37 -27.07
CA MET A 1 -1.24 22.11 -26.33
C MET A 1 -1.59 20.99 -27.32
N ASP A 2 -2.69 21.17 -28.04
CA ASP A 2 -2.95 20.80 -29.44
C ASP A 2 -2.41 19.45 -29.92
N GLU A 3 -1.16 19.39 -30.38
CA GLU A 3 -0.55 18.17 -30.92
C GLU A 3 -0.60 16.99 -29.92
N LYS A 4 -0.54 17.28 -28.61
CA LYS A 4 -0.71 16.26 -27.56
C LYS A 4 -2.15 15.74 -27.48
N PHE A 5 -3.15 16.61 -27.70
CA PHE A 5 -4.55 16.21 -27.75
C PHE A 5 -4.90 15.45 -29.04
N ASP A 6 -4.22 15.76 -30.15
CA ASP A 6 -4.39 15.04 -31.42
C ASP A 6 -3.71 13.66 -31.46
N THR A 7 -2.83 13.36 -30.50
CA THR A 7 -2.03 12.12 -30.45
C THR A 7 -2.21 11.27 -29.20
N ALA A 8 -3.01 11.72 -28.22
CA ALA A 8 -3.31 10.96 -27.01
C ALA A 8 -4.42 9.92 -27.24
N ASP A 9 -4.34 8.79 -26.54
CA ASP A 9 -5.39 7.78 -26.59
C ASP A 9 -6.76 8.36 -26.22
N LYS A 10 -7.82 7.96 -26.95
CA LYS A 10 -9.20 8.41 -26.66
C LYS A 10 -9.57 8.22 -25.18
N LYS A 11 -9.11 7.16 -24.51
CA LYS A 11 -9.36 6.94 -23.08
C LYS A 11 -8.85 8.10 -22.23
N VAL A 12 -7.63 8.55 -22.49
CA VAL A 12 -7.00 9.70 -21.79
C VAL A 12 -7.80 10.97 -22.04
N LEU A 13 -8.20 11.25 -23.29
CA LEU A 13 -9.05 12.41 -23.59
C LEU A 13 -10.41 12.34 -22.87
N VAL A 14 -11.05 11.16 -22.83
CA VAL A 14 -12.31 10.93 -22.10
C VAL A 14 -12.14 11.25 -20.61
N ASP A 15 -11.04 10.81 -20.00
CA ASP A 15 -10.81 11.01 -18.57
C ASP A 15 -10.40 12.45 -18.24
N ILE A 16 -9.64 13.15 -19.10
CA ILE A 16 -9.41 14.61 -19.00
C ILE A 16 -10.75 15.37 -19.05
N VAL A 17 -11.63 15.07 -20.03
CA VAL A 17 -12.92 15.79 -20.15
C VAL A 17 -13.82 15.53 -18.94
N LYS A 18 -13.88 14.30 -18.41
CA LYS A 18 -14.60 14.02 -17.15
C LYS A 18 -14.04 14.81 -15.96
N LEU A 19 -12.72 14.95 -15.86
CA LEU A 19 -12.06 15.70 -14.79
C LEU A 19 -12.32 17.21 -14.92
N ALA A 20 -12.27 17.76 -16.14
CA ALA A 20 -12.67 19.13 -16.43
C ALA A 20 -14.15 19.38 -16.06
N GLN A 21 -15.06 18.45 -16.39
CA GLN A 21 -16.45 18.51 -15.95
C GLN A 21 -16.59 18.45 -14.41
N LYS A 22 -15.81 17.60 -13.72
CA LYS A 22 -15.85 17.48 -12.25
C LYS A 22 -15.40 18.78 -11.56
N ARG A 23 -14.43 19.50 -12.14
CA ARG A 23 -13.95 20.81 -11.66
C ARG A 23 -14.73 22.01 -12.21
N GLY A 24 -15.72 21.80 -13.09
CA GLY A 24 -16.54 22.87 -13.67
C GLY A 24 -15.79 23.80 -14.65
N LEU A 25 -14.68 23.33 -15.23
CA LEU A 25 -13.81 24.14 -16.08
C LEU A 25 -14.50 24.52 -17.40
N LYS A 26 -14.22 25.73 -17.89
CA LYS A 26 -14.86 26.33 -19.07
C LYS A 26 -13.82 26.81 -20.07
N GLY A 27 -13.92 26.34 -21.31
CA GLY A 27 -13.15 26.91 -22.41
C GLY A 27 -13.84 28.13 -23.01
N GLU A 28 -13.26 28.67 -24.08
CA GLU A 28 -13.82 29.79 -24.86
C GLU A 28 -15.21 29.48 -25.44
N LEU A 29 -15.57 28.19 -25.56
CA LEU A 29 -16.88 27.69 -26.01
C LEU A 29 -17.73 27.10 -24.87
N GLY A 30 -17.43 27.48 -23.62
CA GLY A 30 -18.19 27.15 -22.41
C GLY A 30 -17.82 25.82 -21.75
N GLU A 31 -18.74 25.30 -20.94
CA GLU A 31 -18.68 23.93 -20.40
C GLU A 31 -18.86 22.89 -21.52
N TRP A 32 -18.44 21.66 -21.26
CA TRP A 32 -18.62 20.51 -22.15
C TRP A 32 -20.06 20.36 -22.71
N LYS A 33 -21.09 20.63 -21.90
CA LYS A 33 -22.50 20.59 -22.35
C LYS A 33 -22.84 21.73 -23.33
N GLU A 34 -22.27 22.91 -23.12
CA GLU A 34 -22.49 24.11 -23.92
C GLU A 34 -21.79 23.96 -25.29
N PHE A 35 -20.54 23.48 -25.27
CA PHE A 35 -19.79 23.06 -26.45
C PHE A 35 -20.53 22.01 -27.30
N LEU A 36 -21.05 20.94 -26.66
CA LEU A 36 -21.74 19.85 -27.36
C LEU A 36 -23.01 20.32 -28.11
N ASN A 37 -23.72 21.34 -27.62
CA ASN A 37 -24.91 21.88 -28.30
C ASN A 37 -24.60 22.48 -29.68
N SER A 38 -23.38 22.98 -29.89
CA SER A 38 -22.95 23.60 -31.14
C SER A 38 -22.07 22.67 -32.01
N HIS A 39 -21.31 21.77 -31.38
CA HIS A 39 -20.27 20.97 -32.05
C HIS A 39 -20.66 19.51 -32.33
N ASP A 40 -21.66 18.94 -31.65
CA ASP A 40 -22.13 17.58 -31.93
C ASP A 40 -23.59 17.53 -32.42
N LYS A 41 -23.74 17.53 -33.75
CA LYS A 41 -25.05 17.43 -34.40
C LYS A 41 -25.67 16.02 -34.41
N LYS A 42 -24.98 14.98 -33.91
CA LYS A 42 -25.51 13.61 -33.79
C LYS A 42 -26.14 13.36 -32.43
N PHE A 43 -25.59 13.95 -31.37
CA PHE A 43 -26.00 13.67 -29.99
C PHE A 43 -26.41 14.91 -29.17
N GLY A 44 -25.93 16.11 -29.54
CA GLY A 44 -26.08 17.35 -28.76
C GLY A 44 -25.63 17.20 -27.31
N ALA A 45 -26.17 18.04 -26.41
CA ALA A 45 -25.98 17.86 -24.96
C ALA A 45 -26.85 16.74 -24.35
N GLY A 46 -27.78 16.14 -25.11
CA GLY A 46 -28.79 15.18 -24.59
C GLY A 46 -28.22 13.89 -23.98
N VAL A 47 -26.98 13.55 -24.34
CA VAL A 47 -26.19 12.50 -23.67
C VAL A 47 -24.78 13.03 -23.45
N SER A 48 -24.50 13.68 -22.32
CA SER A 48 -23.24 14.40 -22.09
C SER A 48 -22.04 13.54 -21.65
N ASP A 49 -22.08 12.21 -21.80
CA ASP A 49 -20.99 11.30 -21.45
C ASP A 49 -19.82 11.40 -22.47
N PRO A 50 -18.60 11.80 -22.07
CA PRO A 50 -17.45 11.88 -22.96
C PRO A 50 -17.06 10.54 -23.60
N SER A 51 -17.31 9.40 -22.93
CA SER A 51 -16.97 8.07 -23.46
C SER A 51 -17.66 7.76 -24.80
N LYS A 52 -18.84 8.36 -25.02
CA LYS A 52 -19.68 8.19 -26.21
C LYS A 52 -19.23 9.06 -27.40
N ARG A 53 -18.29 9.98 -27.22
CA ARG A 53 -17.80 10.87 -28.30
C ARG A 53 -16.63 10.30 -29.08
N SER A 54 -16.38 10.85 -30.25
CA SER A 54 -15.20 10.51 -31.05
C SER A 54 -13.97 11.25 -30.51
N HIS A 55 -12.78 10.81 -30.93
CA HIS A 55 -11.51 11.42 -30.52
C HIS A 55 -11.45 12.91 -30.89
N GLU A 56 -11.92 13.25 -32.09
CA GLU A 56 -11.89 14.60 -32.66
C GLU A 56 -12.77 15.57 -31.86
N ILE A 57 -13.95 15.14 -31.40
CA ILE A 57 -14.86 15.97 -30.59
C ILE A 57 -14.27 16.24 -29.19
N LEU A 58 -13.57 15.26 -28.60
CA LEU A 58 -12.90 15.42 -27.32
C LEU A 58 -11.68 16.35 -27.42
N ALA A 59 -10.82 16.12 -28.42
CA ALA A 59 -9.66 16.98 -28.69
C ALA A 59 -10.08 18.41 -29.06
N ALA A 60 -11.15 18.59 -29.85
CA ALA A 60 -11.68 19.90 -30.20
C ALA A 60 -12.17 20.68 -28.98
N PHE A 61 -12.84 20.04 -28.01
CA PHE A 61 -13.21 20.70 -26.76
C PHE A 61 -12.00 21.12 -25.93
N LEU A 62 -11.02 20.24 -25.73
CA LEU A 62 -9.81 20.55 -24.95
C LEU A 62 -8.95 21.65 -25.60
N LYS A 63 -9.04 21.82 -26.92
CA LYS A 63 -8.45 22.95 -27.67
C LYS A 63 -9.18 24.29 -27.48
N THR A 64 -10.33 24.34 -26.82
CA THR A 64 -11.01 25.61 -26.47
C THR A 64 -10.45 26.26 -25.20
N PHE A 65 -9.50 25.63 -24.52
CA PHE A 65 -8.89 26.15 -23.29
C PHE A 65 -7.59 26.88 -23.59
N SER A 66 -7.55 28.17 -23.25
CA SER A 66 -6.39 29.05 -23.40
C SER A 66 -5.80 29.53 -22.05
N ASN A 67 -6.44 29.20 -20.92
CA ASN A 67 -5.93 29.45 -19.58
C ASN A 67 -4.71 28.55 -19.28
N GLU A 68 -3.62 29.12 -18.75
CA GLU A 68 -2.40 28.35 -18.51
C GLU A 68 -2.54 27.24 -17.46
N ASP A 69 -3.35 27.44 -16.43
CA ASP A 69 -3.46 26.51 -15.30
C ASP A 69 -4.37 25.32 -15.63
N ASP A 70 -5.44 25.55 -16.40
CA ASP A 70 -6.19 24.48 -17.07
C ASP A 70 -5.27 23.65 -17.99
N LEU A 71 -4.39 24.31 -18.75
CA LEU A 71 -3.43 23.63 -19.64
C LEU A 71 -2.34 22.87 -18.87
N LYS A 72 -1.83 23.40 -17.75
CA LYS A 72 -0.92 22.70 -16.82
C LYS A 72 -1.61 21.46 -16.21
N PHE A 73 -2.88 21.59 -15.83
CA PHE A 73 -3.70 20.49 -15.30
C PHE A 73 -3.93 19.38 -16.35
N PHE A 74 -4.26 19.73 -17.59
CA PHE A 74 -4.40 18.75 -18.67
C PHE A 74 -3.05 18.09 -19.02
N ASP A 75 -1.93 18.83 -18.98
CA ASP A 75 -0.58 18.27 -19.17
C ASP A 75 -0.17 17.33 -18.02
N ASN A 76 -0.58 17.63 -16.79
CA ASN A 76 -0.45 16.73 -15.65
C ASN A 76 -1.16 15.39 -15.92
N ILE A 77 -2.44 15.41 -16.33
CA ILE A 77 -3.20 14.18 -16.62
C ILE A 77 -2.57 13.39 -17.78
N LEU A 78 -2.13 14.07 -18.85
CA LEU A 78 -1.39 13.44 -19.96
C LEU A 78 -0.09 12.77 -19.47
N ARG A 79 0.67 13.42 -18.57
CA ARG A 79 1.85 12.82 -17.94
C ARG A 79 1.50 11.63 -17.04
N HIS A 80 0.42 11.71 -16.25
CA HIS A 80 -0.03 10.61 -15.38
C HIS A 80 -0.26 9.32 -16.18
N HIS A 81 -1.07 9.37 -17.24
CA HIS A 81 -1.34 8.19 -18.06
C HIS A 81 -0.11 7.72 -18.85
N SER A 82 0.72 8.64 -19.36
CA SER A 82 1.99 8.28 -20.01
C SER A 82 2.96 7.58 -19.04
N ASN A 83 2.94 7.93 -17.75
CA ASN A 83 3.73 7.28 -16.71
C ASN A 83 3.17 5.90 -16.38
N GLN A 84 1.86 5.77 -16.15
CA GLN A 84 1.19 4.48 -15.89
C GLN A 84 1.50 3.46 -16.98
N TYR A 85 1.28 3.81 -18.26
CA TYR A 85 1.56 2.93 -19.39
C TYR A 85 3.03 2.47 -19.47
N LEU A 86 3.97 3.29 -18.99
CA LEU A 86 5.39 2.95 -18.92
C LEU A 86 5.68 2.00 -17.75
N LEU A 87 5.06 2.23 -16.58
CA LEU A 87 5.15 1.35 -15.41
C LEU A 87 4.52 -0.03 -15.68
N ASP A 88 3.37 -0.08 -16.34
CA ASP A 88 2.72 -1.32 -16.79
C ASP A 88 3.67 -2.11 -17.72
N GLN A 89 4.32 -1.44 -18.68
CA GLN A 89 5.33 -2.10 -19.51
C GLN A 89 6.54 -2.60 -18.70
N LEU A 90 7.00 -1.86 -17.69
CA LEU A 90 8.13 -2.28 -16.83
C LEU A 90 7.76 -3.45 -15.90
N LYS A 91 6.47 -3.60 -15.56
CA LYS A 91 5.94 -4.72 -14.78
C LYS A 91 6.01 -6.05 -15.55
N ASP A 92 5.79 -6.02 -16.86
CA ASP A 92 5.63 -7.21 -17.70
C ASP A 92 6.88 -7.62 -18.51
N ASN A 93 7.89 -6.75 -18.64
CA ASN A 93 9.13 -7.05 -19.38
C ASN A 93 10.06 -8.03 -18.63
N SER A 94 10.87 -8.80 -19.37
CA SER A 94 12.00 -9.56 -18.81
C SER A 94 13.13 -8.65 -18.32
N HIS A 95 13.92 -9.11 -17.35
CA HIS A 95 14.91 -8.28 -16.66
C HIS A 95 16.08 -7.80 -17.57
N ASP A 96 16.14 -6.49 -17.85
CA ASP A 96 17.33 -5.87 -18.48
C ASP A 96 18.48 -5.64 -17.46
N SER A 97 18.18 -5.55 -16.16
CA SER A 97 19.20 -5.39 -15.09
C SER A 97 18.66 -5.71 -13.69
N PRO A 98 19.53 -6.06 -12.70
CA PRO A 98 19.11 -6.29 -11.31
C PRO A 98 18.43 -5.09 -10.64
N TYR A 99 18.78 -3.87 -11.06
CA TYR A 99 18.14 -2.63 -10.62
C TYR A 99 16.65 -2.61 -11.01
N GLN A 100 16.37 -2.96 -12.27
CA GLN A 100 15.00 -3.07 -12.78
C GLN A 100 14.25 -4.27 -12.18
N SER A 101 14.91 -5.40 -11.90
CA SER A 101 14.29 -6.54 -11.21
C SER A 101 13.70 -6.15 -9.85
N LEU A 102 14.37 -5.28 -9.08
CA LEU A 102 13.84 -4.78 -7.80
C LEU A 102 12.66 -3.82 -7.98
N VAL A 103 12.73 -2.91 -8.96
CA VAL A 103 11.58 -2.05 -9.32
C VAL A 103 10.38 -2.90 -9.74
N GLN A 104 10.61 -3.91 -10.58
CA GLN A 104 9.60 -4.83 -11.08
C GLN A 104 8.94 -5.63 -9.96
N LEU A 105 9.71 -6.17 -9.01
CA LEU A 105 9.17 -6.86 -7.83
C LEU A 105 8.27 -5.95 -6.99
N THR A 106 8.60 -4.66 -6.86
CA THR A 106 7.72 -3.67 -6.22
C THR A 106 6.45 -3.44 -7.03
N LEU A 107 6.53 -3.23 -8.36
CA LEU A 107 5.36 -3.02 -9.24
C LEU A 107 4.44 -4.26 -9.35
N GLN A 108 4.99 -5.45 -9.12
CA GLN A 108 4.26 -6.72 -9.11
C GLN A 108 3.64 -7.05 -7.74
N HIS A 109 4.04 -6.38 -6.67
CA HIS A 109 3.50 -6.66 -5.34
C HIS A 109 1.99 -6.35 -5.25
N PRO A 110 1.13 -7.25 -4.72
CA PRO A 110 -0.33 -7.06 -4.74
C PRO A 110 -0.85 -5.80 -4.04
N LEU A 111 -0.09 -5.25 -3.06
CA LEU A 111 -0.48 -4.01 -2.37
C LEU A 111 -0.03 -2.74 -3.11
N TYR A 112 0.92 -2.81 -4.04
CA TYR A 112 1.45 -1.62 -4.73
C TYR A 112 0.37 -0.73 -5.38
N PRO A 113 -0.67 -1.27 -6.07
CA PRO A 113 -1.75 -0.46 -6.65
C PRO A 113 -2.69 0.21 -5.61
N LEU A 114 -2.60 -0.19 -4.34
CA LEU A 114 -3.32 0.42 -3.21
C LEU A 114 -2.42 1.45 -2.52
N ASP A 115 -1.21 1.05 -2.13
CA ASP A 115 -0.29 1.86 -1.33
C ASP A 115 0.28 3.06 -2.11
N TYR A 116 0.46 2.92 -3.43
CA TYR A 116 0.97 3.98 -4.32
C TYR A 116 -0.15 4.65 -5.16
N SER A 117 -1.41 4.52 -4.72
CA SER A 117 -2.59 5.08 -5.40
C SER A 117 -2.81 6.57 -5.07
N PHE A 118 -1.84 7.41 -5.47
CA PHE A 118 -1.87 8.83 -5.14
C PHE A 118 -2.89 9.65 -5.96
N PRO A 119 -3.54 10.68 -5.38
CA PRO A 119 -4.39 11.66 -6.08
C PRO A 119 -3.56 12.66 -6.90
N SER A 120 -2.55 12.15 -7.63
CA SER A 120 -1.49 12.88 -8.33
C SER A 120 -1.95 13.82 -9.46
N ILE A 121 -3.25 13.96 -9.66
CA ILE A 121 -3.93 14.86 -10.61
C ILE A 121 -4.43 16.13 -9.92
N ASP A 122 -4.48 16.15 -8.58
CA ASP A 122 -4.87 17.30 -7.77
C ASP A 122 -3.74 18.33 -7.59
N GLU A 123 -4.09 19.51 -7.12
CA GLU A 123 -3.16 20.65 -7.04
C GLU A 123 -2.03 20.39 -6.02
N GLY A 124 -0.86 20.99 -6.25
CA GLY A 124 0.38 20.72 -5.49
C GLY A 124 1.15 19.46 -5.92
N TRP A 125 0.59 18.57 -6.75
CA TRP A 125 1.30 17.37 -7.19
C TRP A 125 2.21 17.60 -8.41
N ILE A 126 3.51 17.34 -8.23
CA ILE A 126 4.48 17.32 -9.35
C ILE A 126 4.58 15.91 -9.94
N ILE A 127 4.05 15.76 -11.16
CA ILE A 127 4.16 14.53 -11.94
C ILE A 127 5.44 14.55 -12.78
N LEU A 128 6.44 13.77 -12.37
CA LEU A 128 7.69 13.58 -13.10
C LEU A 128 7.46 13.09 -14.54
N ASN A 129 8.21 13.59 -15.51
CA ASN A 129 8.11 13.20 -16.92
C ASN A 129 8.95 11.93 -17.18
N LEU A 130 8.33 10.74 -17.11
CA LEU A 130 9.04 9.47 -17.26
C LEU A 130 9.36 9.17 -18.73
N ARG A 131 10.64 9.29 -19.11
CA ARG A 131 11.12 9.01 -20.48
C ARG A 131 11.70 7.60 -20.56
N LYS A 132 11.04 6.69 -21.30
CA LYS A 132 11.42 5.26 -21.43
C LYS A 132 12.92 5.04 -21.75
N LYS A 133 13.48 5.85 -22.67
CA LYS A 133 14.92 5.80 -23.03
C LYS A 133 15.90 6.18 -21.91
N LYS A 134 15.49 6.99 -20.91
CA LYS A 134 16.31 7.29 -19.72
C LYS A 134 16.16 6.15 -18.71
N ILE A 135 14.93 5.72 -18.43
CA ILE A 135 14.64 4.71 -17.40
C ILE A 135 15.30 3.36 -17.72
N MET A 136 15.16 2.86 -18.96
CA MET A 136 15.79 1.60 -19.38
C MET A 136 17.33 1.62 -19.39
N LYS A 137 17.96 2.76 -19.09
CA LYS A 137 19.43 2.95 -19.08
C LYS A 137 19.99 3.55 -17.79
N SER A 138 19.14 3.94 -16.85
CA SER A 138 19.58 4.56 -15.59
C SER A 138 19.83 3.49 -14.54
N THR A 139 21.04 3.48 -13.98
CA THR A 139 21.36 2.78 -12.73
C THR A 139 21.59 3.76 -11.57
N GLU A 140 21.37 5.06 -11.79
CA GLU A 140 21.36 6.08 -10.74
C GLU A 140 20.19 5.79 -9.79
N MET A 141 20.52 5.51 -8.52
CA MET A 141 19.56 5.21 -7.46
C MET A 141 19.76 6.19 -6.32
N PHE A 142 18.65 6.68 -5.78
CA PHE A 142 18.58 7.47 -4.56
C PHE A 142 17.57 6.83 -3.62
N ALA A 143 17.87 6.79 -2.34
CA ALA A 143 16.89 6.48 -1.30
C ALA A 143 16.39 7.81 -0.73
N VAL A 144 15.08 7.91 -0.51
CA VAL A 144 14.39 9.07 0.03
C VAL A 144 13.64 8.61 1.26
N ASP A 145 13.70 9.40 2.32
CA ASP A 145 12.88 9.19 3.52
C ASP A 145 12.53 10.55 4.18
N CYS A 146 11.53 10.58 5.05
CA CYS A 146 10.86 11.80 5.51
C CYS A 146 10.41 11.69 6.97
N GLU A 147 10.43 12.82 7.71
CA GLU A 147 9.72 12.96 8.98
C GLU A 147 8.42 13.76 8.77
N MET A 148 7.32 13.32 9.38
CA MET A 148 5.99 13.92 9.22
C MET A 148 5.26 14.15 10.55
N VAL A 149 4.61 15.30 10.66
CA VAL A 149 3.83 15.75 11.83
C VAL A 149 2.33 15.79 11.52
N LEU A 150 1.50 15.81 12.56
CA LEU A 150 0.04 15.94 12.41
C LEU A 150 -0.37 17.42 12.43
N CYS A 151 -1.17 17.83 11.45
CA CYS A 151 -1.78 19.16 11.37
C CYS A 151 -3.17 19.20 12.03
N GLU A 152 -3.67 20.39 12.36
CA GLU A 152 -4.99 20.56 12.98
C GLU A 152 -6.16 19.93 12.18
N ASP A 153 -6.07 19.90 10.85
CA ASP A 153 -7.09 19.30 9.98
C ASP A 153 -7.02 17.77 9.88
N GLY A 154 -6.11 17.15 10.65
CA GLY A 154 -5.87 15.71 10.66
C GLY A 154 -5.03 15.19 9.49
N THR A 155 -4.51 16.06 8.62
CA THR A 155 -3.53 15.66 7.60
C THR A 155 -2.11 15.59 8.16
N GLU A 156 -1.26 14.79 7.53
CA GLU A 156 0.16 14.72 7.88
C GLU A 156 0.98 15.63 6.95
N ALA A 157 1.92 16.38 7.50
CA ALA A 157 2.77 17.30 6.75
C ALA A 157 4.25 17.02 6.96
N LEU A 158 5.03 17.21 5.89
CA LEU A 158 6.48 17.05 5.86
C LEU A 158 7.16 18.13 6.73
N VAL A 159 8.03 17.72 7.65
CA VAL A 159 8.88 18.64 8.43
C VAL A 159 10.37 18.42 8.27
N LYS A 160 10.78 17.27 7.70
CA LYS A 160 12.17 16.98 7.38
C LYS A 160 12.23 15.98 6.24
N VAL A 161 13.18 16.15 5.32
CA VAL A 161 13.38 15.26 4.18
C VAL A 161 14.85 14.93 4.00
N CYS A 162 15.13 13.67 3.70
CA CYS A 162 16.47 13.14 3.55
C CYS A 162 16.60 12.34 2.26
N VAL A 163 17.69 12.54 1.54
CA VAL A 163 18.02 11.82 0.29
C VAL A 163 19.48 11.40 0.31
N VAL A 164 19.76 10.14 -0.02
CA VAL A 164 21.13 9.63 -0.20
C VAL A 164 21.30 8.87 -1.51
N ASP A 165 22.50 8.90 -2.07
CA ASP A 165 22.83 8.19 -3.31
C ASP A 165 23.37 6.76 -3.06
N HIS A 166 23.68 6.07 -4.15
CA HIS A 166 24.31 4.75 -4.16
C HIS A 166 25.68 4.64 -3.45
N ASN A 167 26.37 5.75 -3.13
CA ASN A 167 27.59 5.78 -2.34
C ASN A 167 27.34 6.04 -0.85
N LEU A 168 26.05 6.19 -0.46
CA LEU A 168 25.60 6.65 0.85
C LEU A 168 25.97 8.12 1.16
N GLU A 169 26.30 8.89 0.13
CA GLU A 169 26.53 10.33 0.24
C GLU A 169 25.21 11.09 0.36
N VAL A 170 25.20 12.14 1.16
CA VAL A 170 23.99 12.89 1.51
C VAL A 170 23.68 13.91 0.43
N LYS A 171 22.57 13.71 -0.30
CA LYS A 171 22.14 14.59 -1.40
C LYS A 171 21.07 15.59 -0.99
N LEU A 172 20.34 15.33 0.09
CA LEU A 172 19.43 16.26 0.76
C LEU A 172 19.31 15.86 2.25
N ASN A 173 19.21 16.83 3.16
CA ASN A 173 18.92 16.62 4.58
C ASN A 173 18.42 17.95 5.16
N GLU A 174 17.16 18.29 4.90
CA GLU A 174 16.61 19.62 5.15
C GLU A 174 15.37 19.57 6.04
N LEU A 175 15.21 20.59 6.90
CA LEU A 175 13.95 20.86 7.59
C LEU A 175 12.99 21.60 6.65
N VAL A 176 11.70 21.34 6.80
CA VAL A 176 10.63 21.86 5.95
C VAL A 176 9.60 22.55 6.82
N LYS A 177 9.19 23.76 6.42
CA LYS A 177 8.08 24.48 7.05
C LYS A 177 6.77 23.96 6.44
N PRO A 178 5.86 23.38 7.23
CA PRO A 178 4.53 23.04 6.74
C PRO A 178 3.70 24.32 6.53
N GLU A 179 2.77 24.27 5.58
CA GLU A 179 1.85 25.38 5.27
C GLU A 179 0.70 25.51 6.28
N LYS A 180 0.46 24.46 7.08
CA LYS A 180 -0.62 24.34 8.05
C LYS A 180 -0.07 24.34 9.48
N GLU A 181 -0.92 24.72 10.43
CA GLU A 181 -0.58 24.68 11.84
C GLU A 181 -0.51 23.23 12.37
N ILE A 182 0.52 22.97 13.18
CA ILE A 182 0.90 21.64 13.68
C ILE A 182 0.20 21.42 15.02
N VAL A 183 -0.59 20.35 15.13
CA VAL A 183 -1.26 19.97 16.40
C VAL A 183 -0.44 18.96 17.21
N ASP A 184 0.35 18.12 16.54
CA ASP A 184 1.24 17.14 17.18
C ASP A 184 2.52 16.93 16.34
N TYR A 185 3.64 17.34 16.93
CA TYR A 185 4.99 17.25 16.34
C TYR A 185 5.58 15.84 16.38
N ARG A 186 5.04 14.94 17.20
CA ARG A 186 5.54 13.57 17.41
C ARG A 186 7.05 13.54 17.68
N THR A 187 7.55 14.50 18.46
CA THR A 187 9.00 14.77 18.64
C THR A 187 9.78 13.57 19.18
N GLU A 188 9.11 12.67 19.91
CA GLU A 188 9.67 11.40 20.39
C GLU A 188 9.93 10.38 19.26
N ILE A 189 9.31 10.58 18.09
CA ILE A 189 9.62 9.92 16.83
C ILE A 189 10.53 10.87 16.02
N THR A 190 9.96 11.92 15.44
CA THR A 190 10.54 12.77 14.38
C THR A 190 11.83 13.49 14.77
N GLY A 191 12.09 13.65 16.07
CA GLY A 191 13.17 14.48 16.60
C GLY A 191 12.99 15.98 16.35
N VAL A 192 11.86 16.43 15.81
CA VAL A 192 11.56 17.84 15.49
C VAL A 192 10.66 18.45 16.56
N SER A 193 11.11 19.55 17.16
CA SER A 193 10.34 20.37 18.10
C SER A 193 9.71 21.59 17.41
N SER A 194 8.92 22.37 18.15
CA SER A 194 8.43 23.67 17.64
C SER A 194 9.58 24.65 17.41
N GLN A 195 10.60 24.66 18.28
CA GLN A 195 11.75 25.55 18.20
C GLN A 195 12.57 25.31 16.92
N ASP A 196 12.69 24.05 16.49
CA ASP A 196 13.44 23.69 15.28
C ASP A 196 12.81 24.26 14.00
N LEU A 197 11.49 24.55 14.00
CA LEU A 197 10.76 25.08 12.85
C LEU A 197 10.51 26.60 12.89
N GLU A 198 10.78 27.28 14.02
CA GLU A 198 10.58 28.73 14.16
C GLU A 198 11.35 29.54 13.11
N ALA A 199 12.58 29.12 12.79
CA ALA A 199 13.46 29.78 11.82
C ALA A 199 13.43 29.17 10.41
N VAL A 200 12.66 28.10 10.17
CA VAL A 200 12.65 27.38 8.88
C VAL A 200 11.78 28.14 7.87
N THR A 201 12.37 28.38 6.69
CA THR A 201 11.73 29.06 5.55
C THR A 201 11.56 28.16 4.32
N CYS A 202 12.24 27.01 4.27
CA CYS A 202 12.15 26.06 3.16
C CYS A 202 10.77 25.39 3.12
N SER A 203 10.04 25.51 2.01
CA SER A 203 8.73 24.90 1.81
C SER A 203 8.81 23.54 1.10
N LEU A 204 7.70 22.80 1.05
CA LEU A 204 7.59 21.60 0.22
C LEU A 204 7.85 21.90 -1.27
N SER A 205 7.44 23.08 -1.77
CA SER A 205 7.69 23.54 -3.14
C SER A 205 9.18 23.79 -3.41
N ASP A 206 9.90 24.33 -2.40
CA ASP A 206 11.35 24.50 -2.48
C ASP A 206 12.04 23.14 -2.52
N ILE A 207 11.71 22.20 -1.61
CA ILE A 207 12.21 20.81 -1.64
C ILE A 207 11.97 20.14 -3.00
N GLN A 208 10.76 20.27 -3.55
CA GLN A 208 10.40 19.75 -4.87
C GLN A 208 11.24 20.35 -6.01
N THR A 209 11.74 21.57 -5.84
CA THR A 209 12.62 22.30 -6.78
C THR A 209 14.11 22.00 -6.53
N VAL A 210 14.49 21.72 -5.28
CA VAL A 210 15.87 21.57 -4.76
C VAL A 210 16.41 20.13 -4.86
N LEU A 211 15.79 19.26 -5.67
CA LEU A 211 16.29 17.91 -5.95
C LEU A 211 17.55 17.87 -6.87
N GLY A 212 18.49 18.78 -6.61
CA GLY A 212 19.88 18.76 -7.05
C GLY A 212 20.76 19.58 -6.09
N TYR A 213 21.73 18.89 -5.47
CA TYR A 213 22.84 19.34 -4.58
C TYR A 213 22.56 19.69 -3.09
N GLU A 214 23.64 19.70 -2.29
CA GLU A 214 23.76 19.21 -0.88
C GLU A 214 23.85 20.35 0.21
N VAL A 215 24.04 20.19 1.55
CA VAL A 215 24.81 19.21 2.37
C VAL A 215 24.47 19.20 3.92
N ARG A 216 24.59 18.02 4.58
CA ARG A 216 24.91 17.78 6.04
C ARG A 216 23.86 18.22 7.11
N LYS A 217 23.84 17.78 8.39
CA LYS A 217 24.65 16.80 9.18
C LYS A 217 23.81 16.09 10.26
N ASP A 218 24.01 14.78 10.33
CA ASP A 218 23.73 13.69 11.29
C ASP A 218 23.53 14.01 12.80
N GLY A 219 22.81 13.14 13.57
CA GLY A 219 23.01 12.91 15.03
C GLY A 219 21.85 13.11 16.04
N ALA A 220 20.58 12.78 15.74
CA ALA A 220 19.40 12.93 16.62
C ALA A 220 18.24 11.94 16.22
N PRO A 221 17.14 11.75 17.03
CA PRO A 221 16.12 10.66 17.08
C PRO A 221 15.87 9.70 15.89
N HIS A 222 14.59 9.46 15.48
CA HIS A 222 14.40 8.89 14.13
C HIS A 222 14.99 9.90 13.15
N ASN A 223 15.67 9.34 12.17
CA ASN A 223 16.52 10.13 11.32
C ASN A 223 16.36 9.63 9.91
N CYS A 224 15.53 10.31 9.14
CA CYS A 224 15.34 10.01 7.71
C CYS A 224 16.67 9.87 6.94
N LEU A 225 17.78 10.46 7.42
CA LEU A 225 19.09 10.28 6.83
C LEU A 225 19.62 8.86 7.04
N ASP A 226 19.49 8.32 8.25
CA ASP A 226 19.92 6.96 8.57
C ASP A 226 18.92 5.90 8.10
N ASP A 227 17.63 6.21 8.04
CA ASP A 227 16.61 5.35 7.44
C ASP A 227 16.73 5.32 5.90
N ALA A 228 16.97 6.45 5.22
CA ALA A 228 17.34 6.46 3.79
C ALA A 228 18.67 5.73 3.54
N ARG A 229 19.68 5.89 4.40
CA ARG A 229 20.91 5.08 4.34
C ARG A 229 20.65 3.59 4.57
N ALA A 230 19.72 3.22 5.45
CA ALA A 230 19.36 1.82 5.72
C ALA A 230 18.67 1.21 4.49
N ALA A 231 17.71 1.91 3.90
CA ALA A 231 17.06 1.54 2.65
C ALA A 231 18.08 1.36 1.50
N MET A 232 19.02 2.31 1.34
CA MET A 232 20.07 2.19 0.32
C MET A 232 21.05 1.05 0.62
N LYS A 233 21.49 0.85 1.87
CA LYS A 233 22.33 -0.29 2.27
C LYS A 233 21.63 -1.62 1.97
N LEU A 234 20.34 -1.73 2.27
CA LEU A 234 19.53 -2.91 1.99
C LEU A 234 19.40 -3.17 0.49
N PHE A 235 19.13 -2.13 -0.30
CA PHE A 235 19.10 -2.18 -1.77
C PHE A 235 20.43 -2.68 -2.35
N LEU A 236 21.55 -2.04 -1.97
CA LEU A 236 22.89 -2.40 -2.43
C LEU A 236 23.29 -3.83 -2.02
N ALA A 237 22.93 -4.25 -0.80
CA ALA A 237 23.15 -5.62 -0.32
C ALA A 237 22.31 -6.64 -1.11
N ARG A 238 21.05 -6.31 -1.46
CA ARG A 238 20.18 -7.15 -2.29
C ARG A 238 20.72 -7.31 -3.71
N ILE A 239 21.15 -6.21 -4.33
CA ILE A 239 21.83 -6.20 -5.64
C ILE A 239 23.11 -7.07 -5.60
N LYS A 240 23.97 -6.87 -4.60
CA LYS A 240 25.25 -7.61 -4.44
C LYS A 240 25.03 -9.11 -4.19
N HIS A 241 23.99 -9.47 -3.45
CA HIS A 241 23.65 -10.87 -3.19
C HIS A 241 23.08 -11.57 -4.45
N GLY A 242 22.26 -10.85 -5.21
CA GLY A 242 21.47 -11.36 -6.32
C GLY A 242 19.98 -11.34 -5.97
N VAL A 243 19.18 -10.76 -6.87
CA VAL A 243 17.76 -10.45 -6.64
C VAL A 243 16.87 -11.71 -6.60
N ASP A 244 17.31 -12.79 -7.24
CA ASP A 244 16.53 -14.03 -7.40
C ASP A 244 16.91 -15.12 -6.38
N LYS A 245 17.83 -14.82 -5.46
CA LYS A 245 18.25 -15.72 -4.38
C LYS A 245 17.50 -15.39 -3.10
N ASP A 246 17.26 -16.36 -2.22
CA ASP A 246 16.76 -16.08 -0.87
C ASP A 246 17.71 -15.15 -0.12
N PHE A 247 17.20 -14.10 0.51
CA PHE A 247 18.04 -13.17 1.28
C PHE A 247 18.27 -13.74 2.69
N PRO A 248 19.51 -13.97 3.14
CA PRO A 248 19.79 -14.60 4.43
C PRO A 248 19.66 -13.59 5.58
N VAL A 249 18.50 -12.96 5.72
CA VAL A 249 18.18 -12.05 6.82
C VAL A 249 17.25 -12.76 7.79
N GLN A 250 17.86 -13.39 8.79
CA GLN A 250 17.18 -13.67 10.04
C GLN A 250 16.98 -12.33 10.75
N LEU A 251 15.79 -11.73 10.60
CA LEU A 251 15.38 -10.55 11.36
C LEU A 251 15.19 -10.93 12.84
N GLN A 252 16.32 -10.98 13.55
CA GLN A 252 16.41 -10.99 15.00
C GLN A 252 17.02 -9.66 15.42
N GLU A 253 16.17 -8.65 15.61
CA GLU A 253 16.48 -7.64 16.61
C GLU A 253 16.65 -8.37 17.95
N PRO A 254 17.78 -8.25 18.64
CA PRO A 254 17.96 -8.86 19.95
C PRO A 254 17.07 -8.13 20.95
N VAL A 255 15.85 -8.63 21.14
CA VAL A 255 14.94 -8.22 22.22
C VAL A 255 15.74 -8.23 23.51
N SER A 256 15.81 -7.09 24.20
CA SER A 256 16.67 -6.95 25.39
C SER A 256 16.30 -7.99 26.45
N GLU A 257 17.26 -8.42 27.26
CA GLU A 257 17.01 -9.38 28.34
C GLU A 257 15.91 -8.89 29.31
N SER A 258 15.78 -7.56 29.46
CA SER A 258 14.71 -6.90 30.23
C SER A 258 13.30 -7.01 29.61
N GLU A 259 13.18 -7.17 28.28
CA GLU A 259 11.91 -7.42 27.60
C GLU A 259 11.66 -8.93 27.43
N MET A 260 12.69 -9.75 27.22
CA MET A 260 12.59 -11.22 27.26
C MET A 260 12.20 -11.75 28.65
N ALA A 261 12.48 -10.99 29.72
CA ALA A 261 11.99 -11.25 31.08
C ALA A 261 10.49 -10.94 31.28
N LYS A 262 9.76 -10.51 30.23
CA LYS A 262 8.32 -10.19 30.32
C LYS A 262 7.45 -11.21 29.58
N LEU A 263 6.27 -11.47 30.14
CA LEU A 263 5.14 -12.07 29.43
C LEU A 263 4.06 -11.02 29.19
N LEU A 264 3.50 -10.97 27.99
CA LEU A 264 2.36 -10.12 27.67
C LEU A 264 1.05 -10.87 27.96
N LEU A 265 0.24 -10.31 28.87
CA LEU A 265 -1.13 -10.71 29.13
C LEU A 265 -2.06 -9.75 28.37
N HIS A 266 -2.97 -10.28 27.55
CA HIS A 266 -3.91 -9.43 26.78
C HIS A 266 -5.34 -9.97 26.77
N LYS A 267 -6.27 -9.04 26.45
CA LYS A 267 -7.74 -9.23 26.48
C LYS A 267 -8.30 -9.59 27.86
N ILE A 268 -7.60 -9.19 28.93
CA ILE A 268 -7.95 -9.46 30.33
C ILE A 268 -9.24 -8.72 30.69
N PRO A 269 -10.31 -9.38 31.17
CA PRO A 269 -11.52 -8.68 31.63
C PRO A 269 -11.24 -7.76 32.83
N ILE A 270 -11.88 -6.59 32.89
CA ILE A 270 -11.74 -5.65 34.03
C ILE A 270 -12.23 -6.20 35.38
N THR A 271 -12.90 -7.36 35.39
CA THR A 271 -13.29 -8.10 36.59
C THR A 271 -12.17 -9.00 37.14
N VAL A 272 -11.01 -9.05 36.48
CA VAL A 272 -9.81 -9.78 36.92
C VAL A 272 -8.85 -8.77 37.56
N ASN A 273 -8.49 -8.98 38.82
CA ASN A 273 -7.45 -8.23 39.54
C ASN A 273 -6.10 -8.98 39.53
N SER A 274 -5.06 -8.37 40.12
CA SER A 274 -3.73 -8.98 40.28
C SER A 274 -3.81 -10.34 41.01
N GLU A 275 -4.48 -10.40 42.16
CA GLU A 275 -4.63 -11.61 42.97
C GLU A 275 -5.24 -12.79 42.17
N THR A 276 -6.09 -12.50 41.18
CA THR A 276 -6.66 -13.51 40.29
C THR A 276 -5.68 -13.92 39.19
N LEU A 277 -4.79 -13.05 38.74
CA LEU A 277 -3.69 -13.40 37.83
C LEU A 277 -2.63 -14.24 38.55
N ASP A 278 -2.39 -14.00 39.84
CA ASP A 278 -1.45 -14.75 40.68
C ASP A 278 -1.93 -16.20 40.95
N LYS A 279 -3.25 -16.47 40.82
CA LYS A 279 -3.81 -17.83 40.77
C LYS A 279 -3.59 -18.54 39.42
N VAL A 280 -3.12 -17.84 38.40
CA VAL A 280 -3.14 -18.26 36.97
C VAL A 280 -1.75 -18.30 36.34
N LEU A 281 -0.83 -17.41 36.75
CA LEU A 281 0.57 -17.41 36.33
C LEU A 281 1.46 -18.00 37.44
N PRO A 282 2.25 -19.05 37.16
CA PRO A 282 3.22 -19.57 38.11
C PRO A 282 4.51 -18.75 38.10
N GLY A 283 5.09 -18.52 39.29
CA GLY A 283 6.39 -17.85 39.47
C GLY A 283 6.30 -16.58 40.31
N ASP A 284 7.44 -15.90 40.49
CA ASP A 284 7.54 -14.59 41.14
C ASP A 284 7.68 -13.51 40.05
N TYR A 285 6.79 -12.53 40.03
CA TYR A 285 6.73 -11.50 39.00
C TYR A 285 6.01 -10.23 39.49
N THR A 286 6.24 -9.11 38.80
CA THR A 286 5.52 -7.86 39.03
C THR A 286 4.58 -7.53 37.87
N ILE A 287 3.44 -6.89 38.14
CA ILE A 287 2.43 -6.56 37.12
C ILE A 287 2.53 -5.09 36.71
N GLU A 288 2.82 -4.83 35.44
CA GLU A 288 2.76 -3.50 34.82
C GLU A 288 1.52 -3.41 33.92
N VAL A 289 0.49 -2.65 34.32
CA VAL A 289 -0.72 -2.46 33.50
C VAL A 289 -0.45 -1.47 32.37
N LYS A 290 -0.72 -1.87 31.12
CA LYS A 290 -0.46 -1.01 29.96
C LYS A 290 -1.54 0.08 29.84
N PRO A 291 -1.17 1.36 29.62
CA PRO A 291 -2.16 2.42 29.42
C PRO A 291 -3.00 2.16 28.16
N SER A 292 -4.31 2.39 28.24
CA SER A 292 -5.21 2.25 27.09
C SER A 292 -4.99 3.37 26.08
N LYS A 293 -4.71 3.01 24.82
CA LYS A 293 -4.56 3.98 23.73
C LYS A 293 -5.89 4.58 23.22
N LYS A 294 -7.04 4.23 23.81
CA LYS A 294 -8.36 4.83 23.47
C LYS A 294 -9.25 4.99 24.70
N ALA A 295 -9.81 6.19 24.85
CA ALA A 295 -10.94 6.41 25.74
C ALA A 295 -12.19 5.68 25.20
N GLY A 296 -12.88 4.94 26.05
CA GLY A 296 -14.19 4.35 25.75
C GLY A 296 -14.21 2.94 25.13
N GLN A 297 -13.09 2.28 24.82
CA GLN A 297 -13.11 0.97 24.12
C GLN A 297 -12.98 -0.27 25.03
N GLY A 298 -14.01 -0.52 25.84
CA GLY A 298 -14.41 -1.87 26.27
C GLY A 298 -13.90 -2.39 27.63
N ASN A 299 -14.59 -3.43 28.13
CA ASN A 299 -14.41 -4.02 29.46
C ASN A 299 -13.13 -4.90 29.60
N LYS A 300 -12.03 -4.53 28.94
CA LYS A 300 -10.79 -5.32 28.90
C LYS A 300 -9.53 -4.47 28.94
N TYR A 301 -8.47 -4.98 29.57
CA TYR A 301 -7.13 -4.37 29.63
C TYR A 301 -6.04 -5.34 29.16
N SER A 302 -4.78 -4.91 29.27
CA SER A 302 -3.59 -5.72 29.02
C SER A 302 -2.48 -5.30 29.98
N ALA A 303 -1.60 -6.23 30.33
CA ALA A 303 -0.52 -6.02 31.29
C ALA A 303 0.72 -6.83 30.90
N PHE A 304 1.86 -6.46 31.46
CA PHE A 304 3.06 -7.30 31.47
C PHE A 304 3.20 -7.98 32.84
N ALA A 305 3.51 -9.27 32.85
CA ALA A 305 4.13 -9.92 34.01
C ALA A 305 5.65 -9.87 33.80
N ILE A 306 6.34 -9.15 34.68
CA ILE A 306 7.79 -8.90 34.61
C ILE A 306 8.47 -9.80 35.65
N PHE A 307 9.19 -10.79 35.16
CA PHE A 307 9.99 -11.71 35.95
C PHE A 307 11.39 -11.15 36.16
N LYS A 308 12.16 -11.76 37.07
CA LYS A 308 13.54 -11.36 37.37
C LYS A 308 14.52 -11.54 36.19
N ASN A 309 14.24 -12.44 35.26
CA ASN A 309 15.07 -12.76 34.09
C ASN A 309 14.29 -13.56 33.03
N PRO A 310 14.82 -13.69 31.79
CA PRO A 310 14.19 -14.46 30.71
C PRO A 310 13.94 -15.94 31.01
N VAL A 311 14.75 -16.59 31.85
CA VAL A 311 14.61 -18.02 32.15
C VAL A 311 13.40 -18.26 33.04
N GLU A 312 13.18 -17.40 34.04
CA GLU A 312 11.98 -17.44 34.89
C GLU A 312 10.71 -17.13 34.07
N ALA A 313 10.74 -16.12 33.19
CA ALA A 313 9.62 -15.83 32.28
C ALA A 313 9.32 -16.99 31.30
N HIS A 314 10.37 -17.65 30.77
CA HIS A 314 10.23 -18.81 29.91
C HIS A 314 9.57 -19.98 30.66
N ASN A 315 10.11 -20.34 31.83
CA ASN A 315 9.63 -21.46 32.65
C ASN A 315 8.19 -21.23 33.11
N ALA A 316 7.87 -20.00 33.55
CA ALA A 316 6.50 -19.60 33.89
C ALA A 316 5.53 -19.88 32.74
N TYR A 317 5.85 -19.41 31.52
CA TYR A 317 5.01 -19.64 30.34
C TYR A 317 4.85 -21.11 29.98
N GLU A 318 5.90 -21.94 30.10
CA GLU A 318 5.78 -23.37 29.85
C GLU A 318 4.88 -24.07 30.87
N CYS A 319 4.98 -23.71 32.15
CA CYS A 319 4.12 -24.22 33.22
C CYS A 319 2.65 -23.75 33.15
N ILE A 320 2.31 -22.72 32.35
CA ILE A 320 0.91 -22.31 32.13
C ILE A 320 0.14 -23.44 31.44
N GLN A 321 -0.93 -23.89 32.09
CA GLN A 321 -1.96 -24.74 31.48
C GLN A 321 -2.92 -23.88 30.66
N GLY A 322 -2.93 -24.05 29.35
CA GLY A 322 -3.81 -23.31 28.44
C GLY A 322 -3.80 -23.89 27.04
N THR A 323 -4.81 -23.56 26.23
CA THR A 323 -4.87 -24.01 24.83
C THR A 323 -3.85 -23.23 24.01
N GLU A 324 -2.90 -23.91 23.39
CA GLU A 324 -1.93 -23.28 22.50
C GLU A 324 -2.59 -22.84 21.20
N LEU A 325 -2.35 -21.59 20.81
CA LEU A 325 -2.92 -20.94 19.64
C LEU A 325 -1.85 -20.06 18.98
N LYS A 326 -2.15 -19.59 17.76
CA LYS A 326 -1.40 -18.51 17.11
C LYS A 326 -2.30 -17.30 16.93
N ASP A 327 -1.74 -16.09 16.95
CA ASP A 327 -2.47 -14.88 16.57
C ASP A 327 -2.55 -14.71 15.03
N SER A 328 -3.18 -13.63 14.57
CA SER A 328 -3.29 -13.29 13.14
C SER A 328 -1.93 -13.06 12.46
N ASN A 329 -0.86 -12.86 13.24
CA ASN A 329 0.51 -12.64 12.76
C ASN A 329 1.37 -13.93 12.89
N GLY A 330 0.73 -15.06 13.21
CA GLY A 330 1.34 -16.37 13.39
C GLY A 330 2.16 -16.53 14.67
N ILE A 331 2.03 -15.62 15.65
CA ILE A 331 2.81 -15.64 16.89
C ILE A 331 2.15 -16.60 17.91
N PRO A 332 2.90 -17.57 18.49
CA PRO A 332 2.37 -18.48 19.50
C PRO A 332 1.91 -17.77 20.79
N GLN A 333 0.81 -18.23 21.37
CA GLN A 333 0.23 -17.75 22.62
C GLN A 333 -0.61 -18.84 23.30
N LYS A 334 -0.73 -18.82 24.63
CA LYS A 334 -1.62 -19.71 25.39
C LYS A 334 -2.91 -18.98 25.77
N LEU A 335 -4.06 -19.56 25.42
CA LEU A 335 -5.38 -19.16 25.90
C LEU A 335 -5.66 -19.87 27.22
N VAL A 336 -5.69 -19.12 28.31
CA VAL A 336 -5.96 -19.64 29.66
C VAL A 336 -7.41 -19.33 30.02
N LYS A 337 -8.12 -20.31 30.57
CA LYS A 337 -9.52 -20.21 31.03
C LYS A 337 -9.56 -20.58 32.51
N PHE A 338 -10.21 -19.77 33.33
CA PHE A 338 -10.32 -19.99 34.77
C PHE A 338 -11.66 -19.49 35.30
N GLN A 339 -12.09 -19.98 36.46
CA GLN A 339 -13.26 -19.44 37.16
C GLN A 339 -12.82 -18.29 38.06
N LEU A 340 -13.62 -17.22 38.09
CA LEU A 340 -13.54 -16.19 39.11
C LEU A 340 -14.20 -16.69 40.40
N ASP A 341 -13.87 -16.07 41.53
CA ASP A 341 -14.51 -16.37 42.82
C ASP A 341 -16.04 -16.04 42.81
N THR A 342 -16.52 -15.32 41.79
CA THR A 342 -17.94 -15.08 41.49
C THR A 342 -18.64 -16.22 40.74
N GLY A 343 -17.92 -17.29 40.40
CA GLY A 343 -18.42 -18.41 39.59
C GLY A 343 -18.51 -18.13 38.08
N MET A 344 -18.08 -16.95 37.62
CA MET A 344 -18.02 -16.61 36.20
C MET A 344 -16.72 -17.11 35.55
N THR A 345 -16.79 -17.68 34.35
CA THR A 345 -15.58 -18.10 33.62
C THR A 345 -14.94 -16.91 32.91
N ALA A 346 -13.70 -16.60 33.29
CA ALA A 346 -12.84 -15.63 32.62
C ALA A 346 -11.86 -16.33 31.67
N SER A 347 -11.28 -15.56 30.75
CA SER A 347 -10.17 -16.02 29.92
C SER A 347 -9.21 -14.89 29.56
N ILE A 348 -7.93 -15.24 29.47
CA ILE A 348 -6.82 -14.34 29.11
C ILE A 348 -5.95 -15.01 28.04
N PHE A 349 -5.23 -14.21 27.26
CA PHE A 349 -4.19 -14.71 26.36
C PHE A 349 -2.83 -14.30 26.93
N VAL A 350 -1.92 -15.26 27.08
CA VAL A 350 -0.55 -15.03 27.55
C VAL A 350 0.42 -15.33 26.41
N ARG A 351 1.43 -14.48 26.23
CA ARG A 351 2.38 -14.54 25.12
C ARG A 351 3.82 -14.25 25.59
N LYS A 352 4.78 -15.11 25.21
CA LYS A 352 6.22 -14.83 25.34
C LYS A 352 6.61 -13.59 24.53
N MET A 353 7.46 -12.74 25.10
CA MET A 353 8.22 -11.75 24.34
C MET A 353 9.37 -12.50 23.65
N MET A 354 9.42 -12.43 22.32
CA MET A 354 10.21 -13.35 21.48
C MET A 354 11.18 -12.59 20.57
N THR A 355 12.46 -12.94 20.66
CA THR A 355 13.19 -13.29 19.42
C THR A 355 12.57 -14.56 18.85
N ARG A 356 12.32 -14.61 17.53
CA ARG A 356 11.80 -15.83 16.88
C ARG A 356 12.96 -16.79 16.64
N GLU A 357 12.89 -17.99 17.23
CA GLU A 357 13.83 -19.08 16.91
C GLU A 357 13.68 -19.52 15.44
N PRO A 358 14.73 -20.12 14.84
CA PRO A 358 14.69 -20.56 13.44
C PRO A 358 13.54 -21.53 13.17
N ARG A 359 12.92 -21.41 12.00
CA ARG A 359 12.00 -22.44 11.52
C ARG A 359 12.84 -23.56 10.91
N ASP A 360 12.87 -24.71 11.57
CA ASP A 360 13.25 -25.94 10.88
C ASP A 360 12.30 -26.16 9.69
N SER A 361 12.89 -26.50 8.56
CA SER A 361 12.18 -26.69 7.30
C SER A 361 11.83 -28.17 7.07
N VAL A 362 10.89 -28.42 6.15
CA VAL A 362 10.41 -29.73 5.65
C VAL A 362 9.26 -30.40 6.43
N ALA A 363 8.04 -30.29 5.89
CA ALA A 363 7.12 -31.43 5.66
C ALA A 363 5.92 -31.02 4.76
N LEU A 364 5.31 -31.98 4.06
CA LEU A 364 4.40 -31.75 2.92
C LEU A 364 2.89 -31.74 3.25
N LYS A 365 2.15 -31.05 2.38
CA LYS A 365 0.71 -31.20 2.02
C LYS A 365 0.02 -32.55 2.35
N ARG A 366 -1.05 -32.51 3.16
CA ARG A 366 -2.47 -32.87 2.83
C ARG A 366 -3.29 -33.29 4.07
N GLY A 367 -4.62 -33.13 3.98
CA GLY A 367 -5.58 -33.90 4.79
C GLY A 367 -6.65 -33.07 5.50
N LEU A 368 -7.90 -33.16 5.05
CA LEU A 368 -9.09 -32.92 5.87
C LEU A 368 -9.56 -34.28 6.39
N GLN A 369 -9.88 -34.43 7.68
CA GLN A 369 -11.14 -35.02 8.18
C GLN A 369 -11.22 -35.05 9.72
N THR A 370 -12.21 -34.31 10.22
CA THR A 370 -13.27 -34.62 11.21
C THR A 370 -13.14 -35.75 12.27
N ASP A 371 -13.97 -35.58 13.32
CA ASP A 371 -14.55 -36.61 14.21
C ASP A 371 -13.64 -37.19 15.34
N ASP A 372 -14.09 -37.34 16.61
CA ASP A 372 -15.30 -36.82 17.28
C ASP A 372 -15.13 -36.76 18.83
N GLU A 373 -16.24 -36.58 19.58
CA GLU A 373 -16.33 -36.56 21.06
C GLU A 373 -15.79 -37.85 21.79
N VAL A 374 -15.77 -37.98 23.12
CA VAL A 374 -16.90 -37.96 24.08
C VAL A 374 -16.46 -37.33 25.42
N HIS A 375 -17.10 -36.30 25.98
CA HIS A 375 -18.19 -35.44 25.47
C HIS A 375 -18.09 -34.02 26.09
N VAL A 376 -18.51 -33.59 27.30
CA VAL A 376 -19.40 -34.06 28.39
C VAL A 376 -19.78 -32.83 29.25
N SER A 377 -20.99 -32.65 29.82
CA SER A 377 -22.35 -33.08 29.45
C SER A 377 -23.38 -32.30 30.30
N LYS A 378 -24.61 -31.95 29.88
CA LYS A 378 -25.25 -32.11 28.56
C LYS A 378 -26.01 -30.86 28.03
N LYS A 379 -26.71 -30.00 28.79
CA LYS A 379 -27.28 -30.11 30.17
C LYS A 379 -28.70 -29.53 30.25
N SER A 380 -28.90 -28.26 29.90
CA SER A 380 -30.20 -27.66 29.54
C SER A 380 -30.46 -27.87 28.04
N LYS A 381 -31.71 -27.78 27.57
CA LYS A 381 -32.09 -28.29 26.24
C LYS A 381 -33.19 -27.44 25.58
N CYS A 382 -32.81 -26.59 24.61
CA CYS A 382 -33.66 -26.06 23.54
C CYS A 382 -32.78 -25.59 22.36
N ASP A 383 -33.39 -25.31 21.21
CA ASP A 383 -32.90 -24.55 20.03
C ASP A 383 -31.67 -25.02 19.21
N ASN A 384 -30.89 -26.02 19.63
CA ASN A 384 -29.75 -26.51 18.81
C ASN A 384 -30.16 -27.08 17.43
N ASP A 385 -31.36 -27.67 17.31
CA ASP A 385 -31.83 -28.36 16.09
C ASP A 385 -32.16 -27.38 14.94
N THR A 386 -32.53 -26.14 15.27
CA THR A 386 -32.76 -25.07 14.28
C THR A 386 -31.43 -24.56 13.72
N GLN A 387 -30.46 -24.34 14.61
CA GLN A 387 -29.13 -23.82 14.24
C GLN A 387 -28.35 -24.79 13.35
N LEU A 388 -28.45 -26.10 13.59
CA LEU A 388 -27.77 -27.11 12.78
C LEU A 388 -28.24 -27.07 11.31
N LYS A 389 -29.56 -26.96 11.08
CA LYS A 389 -30.16 -26.86 9.75
C LYS A 389 -29.83 -25.56 9.03
N GLU A 390 -29.69 -24.46 9.77
CA GLU A 390 -29.25 -23.18 9.23
C GLU A 390 -27.77 -23.22 8.80
N ILE A 391 -26.91 -23.94 9.54
CA ILE A 391 -25.51 -24.21 9.19
C ILE A 391 -25.42 -25.11 7.94
N GLU A 392 -26.19 -26.21 7.86
CA GLU A 392 -26.26 -27.05 6.66
C GLU A 392 -26.70 -26.25 5.42
N ALA A 393 -27.74 -25.41 5.57
CA ALA A 393 -28.22 -24.54 4.51
C ALA A 393 -27.24 -23.40 4.15
N LEU A 394 -26.33 -23.00 5.05
CA LEU A 394 -25.22 -22.09 4.73
C LEU A 394 -24.11 -22.82 3.96
N ASN A 395 -23.77 -24.05 4.34
CA ASN A 395 -22.70 -24.83 3.73
C ASN A 395 -23.00 -25.23 2.28
N GLU A 396 -24.23 -25.65 1.96
CA GLU A 396 -24.60 -25.94 0.56
C GLU A 396 -24.61 -24.67 -0.31
N ARG A 397 -25.10 -23.53 0.20
CA ARG A 397 -25.00 -22.23 -0.51
C ARG A 397 -23.56 -21.78 -0.74
N LEU A 398 -22.67 -22.03 0.22
CA LEU A 398 -21.23 -21.73 0.06
C LEU A 398 -20.64 -22.56 -1.09
N LYS A 399 -20.91 -23.87 -1.09
CA LYS A 399 -20.48 -24.84 -2.10
C LYS A 399 -21.06 -24.56 -3.50
N GLU A 400 -22.31 -24.08 -3.58
CA GLU A 400 -22.88 -23.53 -4.82
C GLU A 400 -22.08 -22.30 -5.31
N SER A 401 -21.77 -21.36 -4.43
CA SER A 401 -21.01 -20.16 -4.78
C SER A 401 -19.55 -20.45 -5.18
N GLU A 402 -18.90 -21.45 -4.58
CA GLU A 402 -17.57 -21.92 -4.99
C GLU A 402 -17.58 -22.50 -6.41
N SER A 403 -18.63 -23.25 -6.75
CA SER A 403 -18.85 -23.77 -8.11
C SER A 403 -19.11 -22.67 -9.14
N GLU A 404 -19.86 -21.63 -8.78
CA GLU A 404 -20.08 -20.46 -9.64
C GLU A 404 -18.77 -19.67 -9.86
N ILE A 405 -17.99 -19.44 -8.80
CA ILE A 405 -16.68 -18.77 -8.88
C ILE A 405 -15.72 -19.52 -9.81
N GLU A 406 -15.66 -20.85 -9.74
CA GLU A 406 -14.78 -21.64 -10.62
C GLU A 406 -15.25 -21.63 -12.08
N SER A 407 -16.57 -21.64 -12.33
CA SER A 407 -17.14 -21.44 -13.67
C SER A 407 -16.79 -20.05 -14.24
N LEU A 408 -16.87 -19.00 -13.42
CA LEU A 408 -16.51 -17.64 -13.83
C LEU A 408 -15.00 -17.48 -14.09
N ARG A 409 -14.14 -18.20 -13.37
CA ARG A 409 -12.69 -18.24 -13.62
C ARG A 409 -12.36 -18.86 -14.98
N GLU A 410 -12.96 -20.00 -15.33
CA GLU A 410 -12.71 -20.64 -16.62
C GLU A 410 -13.30 -19.81 -17.78
N GLN A 411 -14.42 -19.11 -17.57
CA GLN A 411 -14.96 -18.13 -18.53
C GLN A 411 -14.06 -16.90 -18.73
N LEU A 412 -13.39 -16.41 -17.67
CA LEU A 412 -12.41 -15.33 -17.79
C LEU A 412 -11.19 -15.79 -18.59
N LYS A 413 -10.63 -16.95 -18.23
CA LYS A 413 -9.51 -17.59 -18.93
C LYS A 413 -9.76 -17.81 -20.42
N GLN A 414 -10.98 -18.19 -20.82
CA GLN A 414 -11.35 -18.25 -22.24
C GLN A 414 -11.37 -16.86 -22.90
N LYS A 415 -11.91 -15.83 -22.22
CA LYS A 415 -11.92 -14.46 -22.76
C LYS A 415 -10.52 -13.86 -22.90
N ASP A 416 -9.59 -14.21 -22.01
CA ASP A 416 -8.19 -13.76 -22.13
C ASP A 416 -7.51 -14.36 -23.39
N LEU A 417 -7.77 -15.63 -23.69
CA LEU A 417 -7.32 -16.28 -24.94
C LEU A 417 -7.96 -15.63 -26.19
N ASP A 418 -9.26 -15.30 -26.12
CA ASP A 418 -9.97 -14.61 -27.21
C ASP A 418 -9.39 -13.19 -27.43
N ILE A 419 -9.07 -12.47 -26.35
CA ILE A 419 -8.41 -11.15 -26.38
C ILE A 419 -7.01 -11.24 -26.99
N GLU A 420 -6.22 -12.26 -26.63
CA GLU A 420 -4.87 -12.46 -27.19
C GLU A 420 -4.94 -12.76 -28.70
N SER A 421 -5.88 -13.61 -29.13
CA SER A 421 -6.16 -13.88 -30.55
C SER A 421 -6.51 -12.59 -31.32
N LEU A 422 -7.40 -11.76 -30.77
CA LEU A 422 -7.79 -10.47 -31.36
C LEU A 422 -6.63 -9.46 -31.41
N ARG A 423 -5.71 -9.46 -30.42
CA ARG A 423 -4.49 -8.64 -30.45
C ARG A 423 -3.56 -9.05 -31.60
N VAL A 424 -3.38 -10.35 -31.83
CA VAL A 424 -2.59 -10.87 -32.96
C VAL A 424 -3.23 -10.49 -34.30
N GLU A 425 -4.55 -10.58 -34.42
CA GLU A 425 -5.24 -10.21 -35.66
C GLU A 425 -5.18 -8.69 -35.93
N SER A 426 -5.28 -7.84 -34.90
CA SER A 426 -5.09 -6.39 -35.03
C SER A 426 -3.68 -6.06 -35.52
N SER A 427 -2.66 -6.62 -34.86
CA SER A 427 -1.25 -6.41 -35.22
C SER A 427 -0.96 -6.74 -36.69
N LYS A 428 -1.57 -7.80 -37.22
CA LYS A 428 -1.51 -8.15 -38.65
C LYS A 428 -2.17 -7.10 -39.56
N LYS A 429 -3.35 -6.60 -39.19
CA LYS A 429 -4.06 -5.53 -39.92
C LYS A 429 -3.29 -4.22 -39.91
N ASP A 430 -2.69 -3.85 -38.77
CA ASP A 430 -1.84 -2.66 -38.62
C ASP A 430 -0.58 -2.73 -39.50
N PHE A 431 0.02 -3.92 -39.63
CA PHE A 431 1.13 -4.16 -40.56
C PHE A 431 0.70 -3.99 -42.04
N GLU A 432 -0.44 -4.54 -42.42
CA GLU A 432 -1.01 -4.41 -43.78
C GLU A 432 -1.34 -2.94 -44.11
N ILE A 433 -1.94 -2.20 -43.17
CA ILE A 433 -2.21 -0.75 -43.28
C ILE A 433 -0.90 0.05 -43.44
N ASN A 434 0.14 -0.29 -42.69
CA ASN A 434 1.47 0.34 -42.81
C ASN A 434 2.09 0.10 -44.20
N MET A 435 1.95 -1.11 -44.75
CA MET A 435 2.41 -1.46 -46.10
C MET A 435 1.64 -0.71 -47.20
N LEU A 436 0.31 -0.63 -47.07
CA LEU A 436 -0.55 0.14 -47.98
C LEU A 436 -0.20 1.64 -47.95
N ASN A 437 0.00 2.23 -46.76
CA ASN A 437 0.41 3.62 -46.62
C ASN A 437 1.76 3.92 -47.30
N LYS A 438 2.72 3.01 -47.22
CA LYS A 438 4.01 3.11 -47.95
C LYS A 438 3.82 3.07 -49.48
N MET A 439 2.93 2.22 -49.98
CA MET A 439 2.58 2.20 -51.41
C MET A 439 1.87 3.48 -51.86
N VAL A 440 0.88 3.96 -51.10
CA VAL A 440 0.17 5.22 -51.40
C VAL A 440 1.12 6.42 -51.37
N ALA A 441 2.03 6.50 -50.41
CA ALA A 441 3.08 7.53 -50.38
C ALA A 441 4.00 7.47 -51.61
N SER A 442 4.37 6.25 -52.04
CA SER A 442 5.20 6.04 -53.24
C SER A 442 4.48 6.44 -54.53
N ILE A 443 3.18 6.16 -54.65
CA ILE A 443 2.34 6.59 -55.79
C ILE A 443 2.19 8.12 -55.79
N LYS A 444 1.86 8.74 -54.64
CA LYS A 444 1.79 10.20 -54.50
C LYS A 444 3.12 10.91 -54.81
N LYS A 445 4.27 10.24 -54.59
CA LYS A 445 5.61 10.75 -54.94
C LYS A 445 5.94 10.58 -56.43
N ARG A 446 5.35 9.61 -57.13
CA ARG A 446 5.44 9.46 -58.58
C ARG A 446 4.53 10.43 -59.34
N ALA A 447 3.30 10.65 -58.85
CA ALA A 447 2.34 11.61 -59.43
C ALA A 447 2.63 13.10 -59.11
N ARG A 448 3.85 13.40 -58.64
CA ARG A 448 4.39 14.75 -58.40
C ARG A 448 5.71 14.98 -59.15
N LYS A 449 5.98 14.13 -60.15
CA LYS A 449 7.05 14.23 -61.15
C LYS A 449 6.40 14.13 -62.53
#